data_AF-A0A2A6CA49-F1
#
_entry.id   AF-A0A2A6CA49-F1
#
_cell.length_a   1.000
_cell.length_b   1.000
_cell.length_c   1.000
_cell.angle_alpha   90.00
_cell.angle_beta   90.00
_cell.angle_gamma   90.00
#
_symmetry.space_group_name_H-M   'P 1'
#
loop_
_entity.id
_entity.type
_entity.pdbx_description
1 polymer ?
#
loop_
_entity_poly.entity_id
_entity_poly.type
_entity_poly.pdbx_seq_one_letter_code
_entity_poly.pdbx_strand_id
1 'polypeptide(L)' 'MNILLIFICILACIPLVLTQYPAQFEPVPCKNECRSEGGDVGRCCHLYGYAPIGICIIGSSYCRRY' A
#
# COMPACT_ATOMS: atom_id res chain seq x y z
N MET A 1 21.14 -32.66 -6.65
CA MET A 1 19.92 -31.82 -6.65
C MET A 1 20.21 -30.55 -5.85
N ASN A 2 21.10 -29.70 -6.35
CA ASN A 2 20.81 -28.40 -6.98
C ASN A 2 20.12 -27.35 -6.08
N ILE A 3 20.71 -27.09 -4.90
CA ILE A 3 20.42 -25.93 -4.05
C ILE A 3 20.54 -24.60 -4.83
N LEU A 4 21.42 -24.58 -5.85
CA LEU A 4 21.59 -23.44 -6.75
C LEU A 4 20.31 -23.06 -7.50
N LEU A 5 19.49 -24.05 -7.91
CA LEU A 5 18.24 -23.83 -8.64
C LEU A 5 17.15 -23.21 -7.74
N ILE A 6 17.14 -23.56 -6.45
CA ILE A 6 16.19 -23.00 -5.47
C ILE A 6 16.50 -21.52 -5.23
N PHE A 7 17.78 -21.17 -5.10
CA PHE A 7 18.21 -19.78 -4.93
C PHE A 7 17.84 -18.91 -6.13
N ILE A 8 17.99 -19.42 -7.35
CA ILE A 8 17.62 -18.69 -8.58
C ILE A 8 16.09 -18.50 -8.65
N CYS A 9 15.29 -19.51 -8.28
CA CYS A 9 13.84 -19.37 -8.24
C CYS A 9 13.35 -18.32 -7.21
N ILE A 10 13.98 -18.24 -6.04
CA ILE A 10 13.64 -17.24 -5.01
C ILE A 10 14.01 -15.83 -5.52
N LEU A 11 15.22 -15.66 -6.06
CA LEU A 11 15.68 -14.36 -6.59
C LEU A 11 14.89 -13.88 -7.80
N ALA A 12 14.32 -14.79 -8.61
CA ALA A 12 13.45 -14.45 -9.74
C ALA A 12 11.99 -14.15 -9.35
N CYS A 13 11.48 -14.78 -8.28
CA CYS A 13 10.09 -14.55 -7.82
C CYS A 13 9.90 -13.24 -7.05
N ILE A 14 10.91 -12.79 -6.29
CA ILE A 14 10.82 -11.54 -5.50
C ILE A 14 10.55 -10.31 -6.39
N PRO A 15 11.26 -10.07 -7.52
CA PRO A 15 10.95 -8.94 -8.39
C PRO A 15 9.61 -9.10 -9.12
N LEU A 16 9.11 -10.32 -9.35
CA LEU A 16 7.79 -10.55 -9.94
C LEU A 16 6.66 -10.14 -8.97
N VAL A 17 6.80 -10.43 -7.67
CA VAL A 17 5.83 -10.01 -6.65
C VAL A 17 5.92 -8.49 -6.41
N LEU A 18 7.12 -7.92 -6.33
CA LEU A 18 7.29 -6.47 -6.19
C LEU A 18 6.81 -5.66 -7.41
N THR A 19 6.84 -6.24 -8.61
CA THR A 19 6.25 -5.62 -9.82
C THR A 19 4.74 -5.81 -9.93
N GLN A 20 4.15 -6.80 -9.23
CA GLN A 20 2.69 -6.99 -9.19
C GLN A 20 1.96 -6.13 -8.15
N TYR A 21 2.66 -5.62 -7.13
CA TYR A 21 2.04 -4.81 -6.06
C TYR A 21 2.59 -3.38 -5.83
N PRO A 22 3.16 -2.65 -6.81
CA PRO A 22 3.63 -1.29 -6.57
C PRO A 22 2.49 -0.25 -6.46
N ALA A 23 1.25 -0.59 -6.85
CA ALA A 23 0.17 0.36 -7.13
C ALA A 23 -1.09 0.21 -6.25
N GLN A 24 -1.04 -0.55 -5.15
CA GLN A 24 -2.24 -0.73 -4.33
C GLN A 24 -2.56 0.49 -3.49
N PHE A 25 -1.60 1.36 -3.18
CA PHE A 25 -1.80 2.52 -2.32
C PHE A 25 -1.37 3.81 -3.02
N GLU A 26 -2.30 4.74 -3.14
CA GLU A 26 -2.11 6.04 -3.79
C GLU A 26 -2.05 7.14 -2.72
N PRO A 27 -1.15 8.13 -2.83
CA PRO A 27 -1.21 9.31 -1.97
C PRO A 27 -2.52 10.08 -2.19
N VAL A 28 -3.25 10.32 -1.11
CA VAL A 28 -4.53 11.08 -1.11
C VAL A 28 -4.41 12.19 -0.07
N PRO A 29 -5.00 13.39 -0.27
CA PRO A 29 -4.88 14.52 0.66
C PRO A 29 -5.72 14.41 1.96
N CYS A 30 -5.81 13.23 2.56
CA CYS A 30 -6.48 12.95 3.84
C CYS A 30 -5.61 13.24 5.09
N LYS A 31 -4.56 14.06 4.97
CA LYS A 31 -3.56 14.30 6.04
C LYS A 31 -4.14 14.88 7.33
N ASN A 32 -5.27 15.59 7.25
CA ASN A 32 -5.94 16.16 8.42
C ASN A 32 -6.64 15.07 9.25
N GLU A 33 -7.19 14.05 8.59
CA GLU A 33 -7.76 12.86 9.24
C GLU A 33 -6.65 12.05 9.93
N CYS A 34 -5.47 11.95 9.30
CA CYS A 34 -4.30 11.30 9.92
C CYS A 34 -3.81 11.95 11.22
N ARG A 35 -4.15 13.21 11.48
CA ARG A 35 -3.69 13.96 12.65
C ARG A 35 -4.65 13.91 13.83
N SER A 36 -5.90 13.52 13.60
CA SER A 36 -6.89 13.42 14.68
C SER A 36 -6.82 12.04 15.30
N GLU A 37 -6.78 11.95 16.64
CA GLU A 37 -6.83 10.68 17.40
C GLU A 37 -8.12 9.86 17.21
N GLY A 38 -8.96 10.24 16.25
CA GLY A 38 -10.11 9.49 15.76
C GLY A 38 -10.49 9.83 14.31
N GLY A 39 -9.54 10.37 13.53
CA GLY A 39 -9.78 10.74 12.14
C GLY A 39 -9.89 9.50 11.27
N ASP A 40 -11.01 9.37 10.59
CA ASP A 40 -11.38 8.18 9.85
C ASP A 40 -10.78 8.28 8.43
N VAL A 41 -9.48 8.04 8.35
CA VAL A 41 -8.72 8.06 7.08
C VAL A 41 -9.35 7.09 6.08
N GLY A 42 -9.91 5.97 6.55
CA GLY A 42 -10.69 5.04 5.74
C GLY A 42 -11.92 5.71 5.13
N ARG A 43 -12.68 6.48 5.91
CA ARG A 43 -13.81 7.27 5.39
C ARG A 43 -13.38 8.32 4.36
N CYS A 44 -12.25 9.01 4.60
CA CYS A 44 -11.72 9.95 3.62
C CYS A 44 -11.30 9.25 2.32
N CYS A 45 -10.62 8.11 2.40
CA CYS A 45 -10.32 7.28 1.24
C CYS A 45 -11.59 6.92 0.46
N HIS A 46 -12.66 6.51 1.16
CA HIS A 46 -13.93 6.21 0.54
C HIS A 46 -14.57 7.40 -0.18
N LEU A 47 -14.51 8.60 0.40
CA LEU A 47 -15.00 9.84 -0.24
C LEU A 47 -14.23 10.20 -1.52
N TYR A 48 -12.95 9.86 -1.58
CA TYR A 48 -12.12 10.04 -2.78
C TYR A 48 -12.24 8.88 -3.80
N GLY A 49 -13.11 7.90 -3.55
CA GLY A 49 -13.35 6.78 -4.48
C GLY A 49 -12.36 5.61 -4.32
N TYR A 50 -11.69 5.51 -3.17
CA TYR A 50 -10.79 4.41 -2.80
C TYR A 50 -11.46 3.44 -1.85
N ALA A 51 -10.86 2.28 -1.64
CA ALA A 51 -11.29 1.38 -0.58
C ALA A 51 -11.19 2.09 0.77
N PRO A 52 -12.06 1.75 1.76
CA PRO A 52 -12.08 2.37 3.08
C PRO A 52 -10.92 1.89 3.97
N ILE A 53 -9.74 1.75 3.36
CA ILE A 53 -8.49 1.29 3.94
C ILE A 53 -7.45 2.33 3.56
N GLY A 54 -7.00 3.11 4.54
CA GLY A 54 -5.95 4.08 4.36
C GLY A 54 -4.92 4.01 5.49
N ILE A 55 -3.70 4.41 5.16
CA ILE A 55 -2.56 4.44 6.08
C ILE A 55 -1.96 5.83 6.11
N CYS A 56 -1.42 6.20 7.26
CA CYS A 56 -0.76 7.48 7.47
C CYS A 56 0.73 7.25 7.62
N ILE A 57 1.53 7.87 6.75
CA ILE A 57 2.99 7.80 6.82
C ILE A 57 3.50 9.24 6.80
N ILE A 58 4.11 9.67 7.90
CA ILE A 58 4.86 10.93 8.04
C ILE A 58 4.15 12.13 7.38
N GLY A 59 2.97 12.48 7.87
CA GLY A 59 2.20 13.64 7.39
C GLY A 59 1.56 13.48 6.01
N SER A 60 1.70 12.31 5.38
CA SER A 60 1.01 11.93 4.16
C SER A 60 0.02 10.79 4.44
N SER A 61 -1.09 10.78 3.71
CA SER A 61 -2.08 9.70 3.73
C SER A 61 -2.06 8.95 2.42
N TYR A 62 -2.19 7.63 2.51
CA TYR A 62 -2.22 6.74 1.37
C TYR A 62 -3.48 5.90 1.44
N CYS A 63 -4.21 5.80 0.34
CA CYS A 63 -5.47 5.07 0.26
C CYS A 63 -5.36 3.89 -0.69
N ARG A 64 -6.03 2.79 -0.37
CA ARG A 64 -5.99 1.60 -1.19
C ARG A 64 -6.90 1.74 -2.43
N ARG A 65 -6.38 1.55 -3.64
CA ARG A 65 -7.21 1.46 -4.87
C ARG A 65 -8.09 0.20 -4.84
N TYR A 66 -9.31 0.30 -5.38
CA TYR A 66 -10.20 -0.85 -5.59
C TYR A 66 -9.65 -1.83 -6.63
#